data_AF-Q14ME6-F1
#
_entry.id   AF-Q14ME6-F1
#
_cell.length_a   1.000
_cell.length_b   1.000
_cell.length_c   1.000
_cell.angle_alpha   90.00
_cell.angle_beta   90.00
_cell.angle_gamma   90.00
#
_symmetry.space_group_name_H-M   'P 1'
#
loop_
_entity.id
_entity.type
_entity.pdbx_description
1 polymer ?
#
loop_
_entity_poly.entity_id
_entity_poly.type
_entity_poly.pdbx_seq_one_letter_code
_entity_poly.pdbx_strand_id
1 'polypeptide(L)'
;MKKILLMLTSLGIIMPPSFNLIACNPPQQYEKNILQTFQINTNQTGPEILNNLHTFMQIRYNLKQDPSAVKIAKYEIWYNNKNINNDKTTTVTRDKIINIIIKLALPDKTIQFDQQNLVQESFILGGTYKVNIKVTDVNKQDIKTVVVNDLKLAAHEEKTYAALNNEVEIVEAVRNAINQRLSITASNNDFILTNDQVPQDKQVPNMVVTFTVTATASSSLIQGSFTFSNTLLAREDISSVEINKMLIIPNPRLTYQALNQNPEILDAIIGTINNKLQITITTNDFVVTNDQEVEKKQAPSQKVHFTVKATESSNLIKGSSNFIVDLQKLDISLVTITKIGLIANPDANYQELNKNANLISEVIKTIQTIFSIIVKNDDFKITNNHDKSTDKQKPGEIVEFTVLANENSQLITSKFTFKITLLSKEISY
;
A
#
# COMPACT_ATOMS: atom_id res chain seq x y z
N MET A 1 3.82 61.65 -34.95
CA MET A 1 3.21 61.60 -36.31
C MET A 1 3.67 60.30 -36.96
N LYS A 2 2.84 59.44 -37.57
CA LYS A 2 1.49 59.61 -38.15
C LYS A 2 0.55 58.41 -37.86
N LYS A 3 -0.72 58.71 -37.56
CA LYS A 3 -1.99 57.96 -37.82
C LYS A 3 -2.08 56.47 -37.36
N ILE A 4 -2.90 56.04 -36.38
CA ILE A 4 -4.34 56.27 -36.06
C ILE A 4 -5.24 55.76 -37.22
N LEU A 5 -5.98 54.62 -37.20
CA LEU A 5 -6.98 54.05 -36.25
C LEU A 5 -8.35 54.81 -36.36
N LEU A 6 -9.58 54.26 -36.31
CA LEU A 6 -10.20 52.93 -36.14
C LEU A 6 -11.51 52.90 -36.99
N MET A 7 -12.12 51.74 -37.29
CA MET A 7 -13.59 51.48 -37.12
C MET A 7 -13.97 50.02 -37.46
N LEU A 8 -15.05 49.53 -36.84
CA LEU A 8 -15.55 48.13 -36.86
C LEU A 8 -16.85 47.97 -37.71
N THR A 9 -17.40 46.74 -37.69
CA THR A 9 -18.67 46.23 -38.29
C THR A 9 -18.53 45.68 -39.72
N SER A 10 -19.22 44.58 -40.12
CA SER A 10 -20.25 43.75 -39.46
C SER A 10 -20.14 42.26 -39.82
N LEU A 11 -20.86 41.38 -39.09
CA LEU A 11 -20.93 39.94 -39.38
C LEU A 11 -21.54 39.62 -40.75
N GLY A 12 -21.12 38.49 -41.34
CA GLY A 12 -21.78 37.84 -42.49
C GLY A 12 -21.25 36.41 -42.69
N ILE A 13 -22.08 35.40 -42.39
CA ILE A 13 -21.74 33.98 -42.57
C ILE A 13 -22.04 33.56 -44.01
N ILE A 14 -21.04 33.07 -44.76
CA ILE A 14 -21.23 32.25 -45.97
C ILE A 14 -20.20 31.09 -45.95
N MET A 15 -20.61 29.95 -46.49
CA MET A 15 -20.04 28.60 -46.31
C MET A 15 -18.62 28.41 -46.86
N PRO A 16 -17.83 27.46 -46.30
CA PRO A 16 -16.56 27.05 -46.89
C PRO A 16 -16.76 26.11 -48.09
N PRO A 17 -16.06 26.30 -49.22
CA PRO A 17 -15.89 25.24 -50.20
C PRO A 17 -14.90 24.20 -49.65
N SER A 18 -15.41 23.03 -49.31
CA SER A 18 -14.62 21.88 -48.87
C SER A 18 -13.72 21.36 -50.00
N PHE A 19 -12.43 21.68 -49.97
CA PHE A 19 -11.41 20.95 -50.71
C PHE A 19 -10.53 20.16 -49.75
N ASN A 20 -10.91 18.90 -49.52
CA ASN A 20 -10.01 17.90 -48.95
C ASN A 20 -8.92 17.56 -49.99
N LEU A 21 -7.91 18.41 -50.09
CA LEU A 21 -6.60 17.96 -50.57
C LEU A 21 -6.01 17.05 -49.49
N ILE A 22 -6.28 15.75 -49.61
CA ILE A 22 -5.46 14.72 -48.97
C ILE A 22 -4.11 14.73 -49.69
N ALA A 23 -3.29 15.73 -49.36
CA ALA A 23 -1.88 15.70 -49.64
C ALA A 23 -1.29 14.61 -48.75
N CYS A 24 -1.13 13.41 -49.31
CA CYS A 24 -0.21 12.41 -48.79
C CYS A 24 1.21 12.97 -48.92
N ASN A 25 1.58 13.91 -48.05
CA ASN A 25 2.96 14.26 -47.83
C ASN A 25 3.66 12.97 -47.40
N PRO A 26 4.64 12.45 -48.16
CA PRO A 26 5.40 11.30 -47.72
C PRO A 26 6.05 11.66 -46.37
N PRO A 27 6.10 10.72 -45.41
CA PRO A 27 6.58 11.03 -44.07
C PRO A 27 7.97 11.64 -44.16
N GLN A 28 8.09 12.89 -43.68
CA GLN A 28 9.34 13.63 -43.71
C GLN A 28 10.41 12.83 -42.98
N GLN A 29 11.56 12.68 -43.65
CA GLN A 29 12.68 11.89 -43.18
C GLN A 29 13.63 12.81 -42.41
N TYR A 30 13.91 12.44 -41.16
CA TYR A 30 14.74 13.24 -40.27
C TYR A 30 16.06 12.51 -39.97
N GLU A 31 17.18 13.10 -40.40
CA GLU A 31 18.52 12.66 -40.03
C GLU A 31 18.88 13.18 -38.63
N LYS A 32 18.26 12.59 -37.62
CA LYS A 32 18.62 12.77 -36.22
C LYS A 32 19.27 11.48 -35.74
N ASN A 33 20.44 11.56 -35.11
CA ASN A 33 21.13 10.38 -34.59
C ASN A 33 20.47 9.92 -33.28
N ILE A 34 19.31 9.27 -33.40
CA ILE A 34 18.40 8.90 -32.31
C ILE A 34 18.79 7.58 -31.62
N LEU A 35 19.86 6.93 -32.08
CA LEU A 35 20.36 5.65 -31.57
C LEU A 35 21.88 5.71 -31.28
N GLN A 36 22.41 6.87 -30.90
CA GLN A 36 23.87 7.12 -30.75
C GLN A 36 24.65 6.06 -29.96
N THR A 37 24.06 5.47 -28.93
CA THR A 37 24.69 4.43 -28.09
C THR A 37 24.07 3.05 -28.27
N PHE A 38 23.09 2.88 -29.17
CA PHE A 38 22.51 1.57 -29.46
C PHE A 38 23.51 0.76 -30.30
N GLN A 39 23.84 -0.44 -29.82
CA GLN A 39 24.77 -1.34 -30.48
C GLN A 39 24.04 -2.57 -31.00
N ILE A 40 24.51 -3.09 -32.14
CA ILE A 40 24.08 -4.36 -32.70
C ILE A 40 25.30 -5.26 -32.74
N ASN A 41 25.23 -6.36 -32.02
CA ASN A 41 26.32 -7.32 -31.90
C ASN A 41 26.21 -8.38 -33.00
N THR A 42 27.36 -8.89 -33.45
CA THR A 42 27.38 -10.06 -34.34
C THR A 42 26.61 -11.24 -33.72
N ASN A 43 26.06 -12.09 -34.58
CA ASN A 43 25.24 -13.27 -34.26
C ASN A 43 23.84 -12.99 -33.71
N GLN A 44 23.43 -11.73 -33.49
CA GLN A 44 22.05 -11.41 -33.12
C GLN A 44 21.08 -11.66 -34.29
N THR A 45 19.91 -12.21 -33.98
CA THR A 45 18.76 -12.34 -34.88
C THR A 45 17.92 -11.06 -34.90
N GLY A 46 17.09 -10.89 -35.93
CA GLY A 46 16.23 -9.71 -36.03
C GLY A 46 15.27 -9.51 -34.84
N PRO A 47 14.63 -10.55 -34.28
CA PRO A 47 13.83 -10.45 -33.06
C PRO A 47 14.61 -9.99 -31.82
N GLU A 48 15.87 -10.42 -31.65
CA GLU A 48 16.72 -9.97 -30.53
C GLU A 48 17.09 -8.49 -30.69
N ILE A 49 17.45 -8.08 -31.91
CA ILE A 49 17.71 -6.66 -32.22
C ILE A 49 16.46 -5.82 -31.99
N LEU A 50 15.28 -6.32 -32.36
CA LEU A 50 13.99 -5.65 -32.17
C LEU A 50 13.66 -5.47 -30.69
N ASN A 51 13.83 -6.50 -29.88
CA ASN A 51 13.60 -6.44 -28.45
C ASN A 51 14.57 -5.46 -27.78
N ASN A 52 15.86 -5.54 -28.11
CA ASN A 52 16.88 -4.64 -27.55
C ASN A 52 16.66 -3.18 -27.97
N LEU A 53 16.29 -2.93 -29.24
CA LEU A 53 15.95 -1.60 -29.74
C LEU A 53 14.72 -1.04 -29.03
N HIS A 54 13.72 -1.88 -28.80
CA HIS A 54 12.51 -1.47 -28.12
C HIS A 54 12.81 -1.06 -26.67
N THR A 55 13.55 -1.88 -25.92
CA THR A 55 13.93 -1.57 -24.54
C THR A 55 14.87 -0.36 -24.46
N PHE A 56 15.79 -0.22 -25.42
CA PHE A 56 16.63 0.97 -25.58
C PHE A 56 15.79 2.25 -25.67
N MET A 57 14.78 2.26 -26.54
CA MET A 57 13.91 3.43 -26.72
C MET A 57 13.12 3.76 -25.45
N GLN A 58 12.64 2.76 -24.72
CA GLN A 58 11.95 2.96 -23.43
C GLN A 58 12.86 3.59 -22.38
N ILE A 59 14.07 3.06 -22.22
CA ILE A 59 15.02 3.52 -21.20
C ILE A 59 15.58 4.90 -21.57
N ARG A 60 16.03 5.11 -22.82
CA ARG A 60 16.64 6.35 -23.29
C ARG A 60 15.70 7.56 -23.17
N TYR A 61 14.41 7.35 -23.42
CA TYR A 61 13.40 8.41 -23.54
C TYR A 61 12.31 8.35 -22.45
N ASN A 62 12.54 7.59 -21.37
CA ASN A 62 11.64 7.45 -20.23
C ASN A 62 10.18 7.11 -20.65
N LEU A 63 10.03 6.10 -21.51
CA LEU A 63 8.72 5.64 -21.99
C LEU A 63 8.25 4.45 -21.15
N LYS A 64 6.94 4.31 -20.96
CA LYS A 64 6.33 3.21 -20.19
C LYS A 64 6.80 1.83 -20.66
N GLN A 65 7.13 0.98 -19.68
CA GLN A 65 7.51 -0.43 -19.85
C GLN A 65 6.29 -1.34 -20.07
N ASP A 66 5.41 -0.98 -21.01
CA ASP A 66 4.17 -1.68 -21.33
C ASP A 66 4.23 -2.21 -22.78
N PRO A 67 3.82 -3.47 -23.08
CA PRO A 67 3.66 -3.98 -24.45
C PRO A 67 2.79 -3.11 -25.39
N SER A 68 2.05 -2.13 -24.86
CA SER A 68 1.40 -1.09 -25.68
C SER A 68 2.37 -0.22 -26.50
N ALA A 69 3.69 -0.36 -26.35
CA ALA A 69 4.72 0.36 -27.11
C ALA A 69 4.60 0.33 -28.65
N VAL A 70 3.90 -0.66 -29.24
CA VAL A 70 3.56 -0.69 -30.68
C VAL A 70 2.68 0.52 -31.07
N LYS A 71 2.00 1.14 -30.10
CA LYS A 71 1.29 2.43 -30.26
C LYS A 71 2.22 3.64 -30.27
N ILE A 72 3.42 3.56 -29.70
CA ILE A 72 4.38 4.67 -29.65
C ILE A 72 5.20 4.71 -30.94
N ALA A 73 5.75 3.56 -31.33
CA ALA A 73 6.58 3.44 -32.52
C ALA A 73 6.46 2.07 -33.19
N LYS A 74 6.59 2.06 -34.52
CA LYS A 74 6.81 0.85 -35.33
C LYS A 74 8.24 0.82 -35.83
N TYR A 75 8.90 -0.31 -35.66
CA TYR A 75 10.29 -0.53 -36.05
C TYR A 75 10.37 -1.48 -37.25
N GLU A 76 11.29 -1.22 -38.17
CA GLU A 76 11.68 -2.15 -39.23
C GLU A 76 13.20 -2.28 -39.28
N ILE A 77 13.70 -3.51 -39.19
CA ILE A 77 15.11 -3.84 -39.16
C ILE A 77 15.46 -4.49 -40.49
N TRP A 78 16.26 -3.80 -41.29
CA TRP A 78 16.62 -4.22 -42.64
C TRP A 78 18.10 -4.60 -42.73
N TYR A 79 18.36 -5.84 -43.12
CA TYR A 79 19.69 -6.42 -43.28
C TYR A 79 19.80 -7.09 -44.65
N ASN A 80 20.86 -6.80 -45.41
CA ASN A 80 21.06 -7.31 -46.77
C ASN A 80 19.79 -7.19 -47.66
N ASN A 81 19.13 -6.03 -47.61
CA ASN A 81 17.88 -5.71 -48.32
C ASN A 81 16.65 -6.58 -47.96
N LYS A 82 16.69 -7.32 -46.84
CA LYS A 82 15.58 -8.10 -46.28
C LYS A 82 15.14 -7.49 -44.94
N ASN A 83 13.83 -7.36 -44.71
CA ASN A 83 13.31 -7.08 -43.37
C ASN A 83 13.43 -8.36 -42.52
N ILE A 84 14.13 -8.26 -41.39
CA ILE A 84 14.44 -9.40 -40.51
C ILE A 84 13.67 -9.37 -39.17
N ASN A 85 12.72 -8.44 -38.95
CA ASN A 85 12.01 -8.26 -37.66
C ASN A 85 11.57 -9.57 -36.97
N ASN A 86 11.06 -10.54 -37.75
CA ASN A 86 10.54 -11.82 -37.26
C ASN A 86 11.43 -13.01 -37.67
N ASP A 87 12.59 -12.76 -38.27
CA ASP A 87 13.49 -13.77 -38.80
C ASP A 87 14.43 -14.29 -37.70
N LYS A 88 14.16 -15.51 -37.24
CA LYS A 88 14.92 -16.21 -36.20
C LYS A 88 16.12 -17.01 -36.73
N THR A 89 16.34 -17.07 -38.05
CA THR A 89 17.42 -17.87 -38.65
C THR A 89 18.52 -17.02 -39.28
N THR A 90 18.19 -15.81 -39.76
CA THR A 90 19.18 -14.84 -40.22
C THR A 90 19.83 -14.15 -39.03
N THR A 91 21.12 -14.44 -38.79
CA THR A 91 21.95 -13.69 -37.86
C THR A 91 22.75 -12.60 -38.57
N VAL A 92 22.95 -11.48 -37.89
CA VAL A 92 23.74 -10.35 -38.43
C VAL A 92 25.23 -10.60 -38.24
N THR A 93 26.05 -10.25 -39.23
CA THR A 93 27.51 -10.46 -39.16
C THR A 93 28.28 -9.16 -38.99
N ARG A 94 29.40 -9.24 -38.27
CA ARG A 94 30.35 -8.15 -38.03
C ARG A 94 30.64 -7.32 -39.29
N ASP A 95 30.80 -6.02 -39.08
CA ASP A 95 31.16 -5.00 -40.06
C ASP A 95 30.09 -4.72 -41.15
N LYS A 96 28.97 -5.44 -41.17
CA LYS A 96 27.81 -5.12 -42.01
C LYS A 96 26.99 -3.95 -41.45
N ILE A 97 26.09 -3.40 -42.26
CA ILE A 97 25.18 -2.31 -41.87
C ILE A 97 23.76 -2.87 -41.73
N ILE A 98 23.12 -2.53 -40.63
CA ILE A 98 21.69 -2.68 -40.39
C ILE A 98 21.04 -1.32 -40.58
N ASN A 99 19.97 -1.27 -41.38
CA ASN A 99 19.18 -0.06 -41.57
C ASN A 99 17.93 -0.21 -40.71
N ILE A 100 17.82 0.62 -39.67
CA ILE A 100 16.64 0.67 -38.79
C ILE A 100 15.75 1.81 -39.26
N ILE A 101 14.47 1.51 -39.49
CA ILE A 101 13.43 2.51 -39.74
C ILE A 101 12.54 2.59 -38.51
N ILE A 102 12.42 3.78 -37.92
CA ILE A 102 11.54 4.05 -36.78
C ILE A 102 10.43 4.99 -37.25
N LYS A 103 9.18 4.52 -37.16
CA LYS A 103 7.97 5.29 -37.49
C LYS A 103 7.26 5.63 -36.20
N LEU A 104 7.36 6.88 -35.74
CA LEU A 104 6.63 7.32 -34.55
C LEU A 104 5.14 7.45 -34.87
N ALA A 105 4.28 7.14 -33.91
CA ALA A 105 2.86 7.33 -34.06
C ALA A 105 2.46 8.82 -34.11
N LEU A 106 1.28 9.08 -34.68
CA LEU A 106 0.62 10.37 -34.61
C LEU A 106 0.19 10.69 -33.16
N PRO A 107 -0.09 11.97 -32.83
CA PRO A 107 -0.56 12.35 -31.49
C PRO A 107 -1.77 11.52 -31.01
N ASP A 108 -1.63 10.87 -29.85
CA ASP A 108 -2.63 9.99 -29.24
C ASP A 108 -2.75 10.31 -27.75
N LYS A 109 -3.97 10.66 -27.31
CA LYS A 109 -4.28 11.04 -25.92
C LYS A 109 -4.00 9.91 -24.92
N THR A 110 -4.05 8.65 -25.35
CA THR A 110 -3.85 7.48 -24.47
C THR A 110 -2.39 7.24 -24.08
N ILE A 111 -1.44 7.80 -24.84
CA ILE A 111 0.02 7.71 -24.63
C ILE A 111 0.69 9.09 -24.60
N GLN A 112 -0.08 10.13 -24.24
CA GLN A 112 0.36 11.53 -24.37
C GLN A 112 1.64 11.84 -23.56
N PHE A 113 1.83 11.23 -22.40
CA PHE A 113 3.04 11.43 -21.58
C PHE A 113 4.30 10.88 -22.26
N ASP A 114 4.24 9.66 -22.81
CA ASP A 114 5.35 9.06 -23.56
C ASP A 114 5.68 9.88 -24.81
N GLN A 115 4.65 10.39 -25.49
CA GLN A 115 4.81 11.29 -26.64
C GLN A 115 5.38 12.66 -26.25
N GLN A 116 5.07 13.19 -25.06
CA GLN A 116 5.66 14.43 -24.56
C GLN A 116 7.16 14.28 -24.27
N ASN A 117 7.60 13.16 -23.70
CA ASN A 117 9.03 12.90 -23.46
C ASN A 117 9.81 12.89 -24.79
N LEU A 118 9.25 12.26 -25.83
CA LEU A 118 9.82 12.32 -27.19
C LEU A 118 9.81 13.75 -27.77
N VAL A 119 8.74 14.51 -27.60
CA VAL A 119 8.68 15.91 -28.10
C VAL A 119 9.68 16.82 -27.38
N GLN A 120 9.88 16.67 -26.06
CA GLN A 120 10.89 17.40 -25.29
C GLN A 120 12.31 17.12 -25.80
N GLU A 121 12.60 15.87 -26.12
CA GLU A 121 13.84 15.46 -26.79
C GLU A 121 13.93 15.92 -28.26
N SER A 122 13.00 16.76 -28.74
CA SER A 122 12.90 17.25 -30.12
C SER A 122 12.66 16.15 -31.15
N PHE A 123 11.71 15.26 -30.89
CA PHE A 123 11.12 14.38 -31.92
C PHE A 123 9.80 14.95 -32.45
N ILE A 124 9.57 14.72 -33.74
CA ILE A 124 8.32 15.03 -34.44
C ILE A 124 7.48 13.75 -34.50
N LEU A 125 6.29 13.80 -33.89
CA LEU A 125 5.29 12.74 -33.90
C LEU A 125 4.76 12.50 -35.32
N GLY A 126 4.46 11.26 -35.68
CA GLY A 126 4.19 10.85 -37.06
C GLY A 126 5.44 10.81 -37.99
N GLY A 127 6.59 11.28 -37.50
CA GLY A 127 7.84 11.30 -38.27
C GLY A 127 8.42 9.92 -38.53
N THR A 128 9.16 9.79 -39.63
CA THR A 128 9.95 8.59 -39.95
C THR A 128 11.44 8.91 -39.87
N TYR A 129 12.16 8.10 -39.09
CA TYR A 129 13.58 8.22 -38.85
C TYR A 129 14.27 7.00 -39.43
N LYS A 130 15.42 7.19 -40.06
CA LYS A 130 16.26 6.11 -40.59
C LYS A 130 17.62 6.21 -39.93
N VAL A 131 18.12 5.09 -39.41
CA VAL A 131 19.43 5.02 -38.77
C VAL A 131 20.18 3.82 -39.30
N ASN A 132 21.41 4.05 -39.75
CA ASN A 132 22.29 3.00 -40.23
C ASN A 132 23.30 2.68 -39.14
N ILE A 133 23.25 1.46 -38.62
CA ILE A 133 24.12 0.99 -37.54
C ILE A 133 25.04 -0.09 -38.08
N LYS A 134 26.34 0.12 -37.90
CA LYS A 134 27.34 -0.89 -38.24
C LYS A 134 27.37 -1.96 -37.15
N VAL A 135 27.22 -3.23 -37.52
CA VAL A 135 27.36 -4.37 -36.63
C VAL A 135 28.81 -4.44 -36.14
N THR A 136 29.01 -4.50 -34.83
CA THR A 136 30.34 -4.65 -34.23
C THR A 136 30.42 -5.95 -33.44
N ASP A 137 31.65 -6.32 -33.07
CA ASP A 137 31.83 -7.22 -31.93
C ASP A 137 31.56 -6.43 -30.63
N VAL A 138 31.51 -7.14 -29.51
CA VAL A 138 31.15 -6.63 -28.18
C VAL A 138 31.98 -5.39 -27.80
N ASN A 139 31.38 -4.21 -27.92
CA ASN A 139 31.99 -2.94 -27.51
C ASN A 139 31.45 -2.53 -26.14
N LYS A 140 31.90 -3.25 -25.10
CA LYS A 140 31.47 -3.07 -23.70
C LYS A 140 31.52 -1.59 -23.33
N GLN A 141 30.39 -1.04 -22.87
CA GLN A 141 30.32 0.37 -22.49
C GLN A 141 30.94 0.59 -21.11
N ASP A 142 31.75 1.64 -20.98
CA ASP A 142 32.51 1.93 -19.77
C ASP A 142 31.63 2.65 -18.72
N ILE A 143 31.43 2.01 -17.56
CA ILE A 143 30.57 2.55 -16.49
C ILE A 143 31.21 3.69 -15.68
N LYS A 144 32.47 4.07 -15.91
CA LYS A 144 33.16 5.14 -15.15
C LYS A 144 32.47 6.51 -15.16
N THR A 145 31.52 6.74 -16.08
CA THR A 145 30.77 8.01 -16.20
C THR A 145 29.34 7.93 -15.66
N VAL A 146 28.98 6.81 -15.02
CA VAL A 146 27.73 6.64 -14.29
C VAL A 146 27.82 7.41 -12.97
N VAL A 147 26.72 8.06 -12.60
CA VAL A 147 26.58 8.78 -11.34
C VAL A 147 25.33 8.24 -10.67
N VAL A 148 25.47 7.83 -9.42
CA VAL A 148 24.37 7.49 -8.51
C VAL A 148 24.33 8.59 -7.46
N ASN A 149 23.17 9.21 -7.26
CA ASN A 149 22.98 10.22 -6.22
C ASN A 149 22.96 9.55 -4.84
N ASP A 150 23.32 10.29 -3.79
CA ASP A 150 23.15 9.85 -2.41
C ASP A 150 21.67 9.49 -2.16
N LEU A 151 21.41 8.23 -1.83
CA LEU A 151 20.06 7.67 -1.65
C LEU A 151 19.51 7.98 -0.25
N LYS A 152 20.38 8.31 0.70
CA LYS A 152 20.03 8.66 2.09
C LYS A 152 19.24 7.56 2.82
N LEU A 153 19.64 6.31 2.63
CA LEU A 153 18.99 5.15 3.26
C LEU A 153 19.09 5.16 4.78
N ALA A 154 18.20 4.43 5.46
CA ALA A 154 18.24 4.30 6.92
C ALA A 154 19.38 3.38 7.41
N ALA A 155 19.95 3.71 8.56
CA ALA A 155 20.89 2.84 9.27
C ALA A 155 20.16 1.71 10.02
N HIS A 156 20.42 0.47 9.61
CA HIS A 156 19.96 -0.73 10.31
C HIS A 156 21.05 -1.22 11.28
N GLU A 157 21.07 -0.66 12.49
CA GLU A 157 22.00 -0.99 13.60
C GLU A 157 22.02 -2.49 14.01
N GLU A 158 21.00 -3.25 13.58
CA GLU A 158 20.92 -4.71 13.67
C GLU A 158 21.67 -5.45 12.55
N LYS A 159 21.80 -4.86 11.36
CA LYS A 159 22.49 -5.42 10.18
C LYS A 159 23.97 -4.99 10.12
N THR A 160 24.77 -5.72 9.36
CA THR A 160 26.17 -5.34 9.07
C THR A 160 26.29 -4.54 7.77
N TYR A 161 27.44 -3.91 7.52
CA TYR A 161 27.72 -3.23 6.26
C TYR A 161 27.77 -4.17 5.05
N ALA A 162 28.07 -5.47 5.22
CA ALA A 162 28.00 -6.44 4.13
C ALA A 162 26.58 -6.58 3.52
N ALA A 163 25.54 -6.38 4.33
CA ALA A 163 24.16 -6.46 3.88
C ALA A 163 23.85 -5.40 2.80
N LEU A 164 24.44 -4.21 2.89
CA LEU A 164 24.21 -3.11 1.94
C LEU A 164 24.60 -3.47 0.51
N ASN A 165 25.56 -4.37 0.31
CA ASN A 165 25.98 -4.82 -1.03
C ASN A 165 24.88 -5.59 -1.79
N ASN A 166 23.83 -6.01 -1.09
CA ASN A 166 22.67 -6.71 -1.63
C ASN A 166 21.36 -5.97 -1.35
N GLU A 167 21.42 -4.73 -0.82
CA GLU A 167 20.23 -3.96 -0.50
C GLU A 167 19.52 -3.55 -1.80
N VAL A 168 18.23 -3.87 -1.90
CA VAL A 168 17.50 -3.85 -3.17
C VAL A 168 17.50 -2.44 -3.75
N GLU A 169 17.22 -1.44 -2.92
CA GLU A 169 17.18 -0.04 -3.30
C GLU A 169 18.52 0.45 -3.90
N ILE A 170 19.66 0.00 -3.35
CA ILE A 170 20.99 0.35 -3.86
C ILE A 170 21.25 -0.34 -5.20
N VAL A 171 21.00 -1.66 -5.28
CA VAL A 171 21.25 -2.45 -6.50
C VAL A 171 20.37 -1.98 -7.65
N GLU A 172 19.10 -1.63 -7.38
CA GLU A 172 18.19 -1.08 -8.38
C GLU A 172 18.58 0.35 -8.80
N ALA A 173 18.99 1.22 -7.85
CA ALA A 173 19.50 2.55 -8.19
C ALA A 173 20.75 2.48 -9.08
N VAL A 174 21.71 1.59 -8.77
CA VAL A 174 22.90 1.34 -9.58
C VAL A 174 22.53 0.83 -10.98
N ARG A 175 21.68 -0.20 -11.08
CA ARG A 175 21.21 -0.75 -12.37
C ARG A 175 20.52 0.33 -13.20
N ASN A 176 19.62 1.09 -12.59
CA ASN A 176 18.85 2.12 -13.28
C ASN A 176 19.76 3.26 -13.74
N ALA A 177 20.74 3.68 -12.94
CA ALA A 177 21.73 4.69 -13.32
C ALA A 177 22.63 4.23 -14.48
N ILE A 178 23.13 2.97 -14.46
CA ILE A 178 23.87 2.36 -15.57
C ILE A 178 23.01 2.37 -16.85
N ASN A 179 21.79 1.84 -16.74
CA ASN A 179 20.88 1.69 -17.88
C ASN A 179 20.47 3.03 -18.47
N GLN A 180 20.18 4.04 -17.65
CA GLN A 180 19.86 5.40 -18.10
C GLN A 180 21.07 6.10 -18.72
N ARG A 181 22.24 6.06 -18.05
CA ARG A 181 23.45 6.79 -18.45
C ARG A 181 24.02 6.31 -19.79
N LEU A 182 24.00 5.01 -20.01
CA LEU A 182 24.55 4.35 -21.21
C LEU A 182 23.45 4.02 -22.24
N SER A 183 22.19 4.03 -21.82
CA SER A 183 21.02 3.60 -22.62
C SER A 183 21.19 2.15 -23.06
N ILE A 184 21.20 1.25 -22.07
CA ILE A 184 21.34 -0.20 -22.23
C ILE A 184 20.37 -0.93 -21.30
N THR A 185 20.32 -2.26 -21.40
CA THR A 185 19.52 -3.14 -20.51
C THR A 185 20.44 -4.09 -19.74
N ALA A 186 21.33 -3.53 -18.91
CA ALA A 186 22.13 -4.30 -17.97
C ALA A 186 21.25 -4.86 -16.83
N SER A 187 21.64 -6.04 -16.36
CA SER A 187 21.02 -6.79 -15.27
C SER A 187 21.85 -6.72 -13.99
N ASN A 188 21.31 -7.21 -12.87
CA ASN A 188 22.06 -7.34 -11.62
C ASN A 188 23.27 -8.31 -11.73
N ASN A 189 23.35 -9.13 -12.79
CA ASN A 189 24.48 -10.05 -13.03
C ASN A 189 25.64 -9.39 -13.80
N ASP A 190 25.42 -8.20 -14.37
CA ASP A 190 26.42 -7.48 -15.16
C ASP A 190 27.43 -6.69 -14.30
N PHE A 191 27.16 -6.52 -13.00
CA PHE A 191 28.04 -5.82 -12.07
C PHE A 191 28.06 -6.51 -10.69
N ILE A 192 29.10 -6.22 -9.91
CA ILE A 192 29.17 -6.47 -8.48
C ILE A 192 29.20 -5.14 -7.73
N LEU A 193 28.66 -5.15 -6.51
CA LEU A 193 28.63 -4.03 -5.58
C LEU A 193 29.44 -4.40 -4.33
N THR A 194 30.39 -3.56 -3.95
CA THR A 194 31.09 -3.63 -2.65
C THR A 194 31.05 -2.27 -1.97
N ASN A 195 31.38 -2.21 -0.68
CA ASN A 195 31.54 -0.95 0.04
C ASN A 195 32.85 -0.92 0.85
N ASP A 196 33.23 0.28 1.30
CA ASP A 196 34.48 0.61 1.97
C ASP A 196 34.54 0.26 3.47
N GLN A 197 33.45 -0.25 4.05
CA GLN A 197 33.36 -0.58 5.46
C GLN A 197 33.79 -2.02 5.77
N VAL A 198 34.10 -2.29 7.04
CA VAL A 198 34.40 -3.64 7.53
C VAL A 198 33.12 -4.51 7.42
N PRO A 199 33.14 -5.64 6.68
CA PRO A 199 31.92 -6.40 6.36
C PRO A 199 31.10 -6.91 7.56
N GLN A 200 31.74 -7.12 8.71
CA GLN A 200 31.11 -7.63 9.93
C GLN A 200 30.67 -6.53 10.89
N ASP A 201 31.09 -5.29 10.67
CA ASP A 201 30.72 -4.18 11.53
C ASP A 201 29.26 -3.78 11.29
N LYS A 202 28.59 -3.38 12.37
CA LYS A 202 27.19 -2.94 12.35
C LYS A 202 27.07 -1.57 11.71
N GLN A 203 25.95 -1.35 11.02
CA GLN A 203 25.64 -0.05 10.43
C GLN A 203 25.46 1.01 11.53
N VAL A 204 25.97 2.22 11.29
CA VAL A 204 25.90 3.35 12.24
C VAL A 204 25.19 4.53 11.58
N PRO A 205 24.26 5.22 12.28
CA PRO A 205 23.65 6.45 11.79
C PRO A 205 24.66 7.56 11.48
N ASN A 206 24.33 8.37 10.48
CA ASN A 206 25.12 9.46 9.91
C ASN A 206 26.47 9.05 9.31
N MET A 207 26.69 7.74 9.07
CA MET A 207 27.87 7.24 8.39
C MET A 207 27.74 7.42 6.87
N VAL A 208 28.79 7.94 6.23
CA VAL A 208 28.89 7.97 4.77
C VAL A 208 29.63 6.72 4.32
N VAL A 209 28.96 5.89 3.51
CA VAL A 209 29.49 4.63 2.98
C VAL A 209 29.83 4.82 1.51
N THR A 210 31.06 4.52 1.10
CA THR A 210 31.47 4.56 -0.31
C THR A 210 31.32 3.20 -0.94
N PHE A 211 30.48 3.13 -1.97
CA PHE A 211 30.27 1.94 -2.77
C PHE A 211 31.18 1.93 -3.99
N THR A 212 31.70 0.76 -4.34
CA THR A 212 32.38 0.49 -5.61
C THR A 212 31.53 -0.44 -6.46
N VAL A 213 31.18 0.00 -7.66
CA VAL A 213 30.49 -0.80 -8.66
C VAL A 213 31.51 -1.25 -9.69
N THR A 214 31.65 -2.55 -9.91
CA THR A 214 32.56 -3.12 -10.91
C THR A 214 31.81 -4.02 -11.87
N ALA A 215 31.97 -3.80 -13.18
CA ALA A 215 31.37 -4.67 -14.19
C ALA A 215 31.95 -6.10 -14.09
N THR A 216 31.10 -7.13 -14.19
CA THR A 216 31.56 -8.53 -14.16
C THR A 216 32.33 -8.87 -15.44
N ALA A 217 33.35 -9.73 -15.33
CA ALA A 217 34.09 -10.20 -16.51
C ALA A 217 33.17 -10.86 -17.55
N SER A 218 32.12 -11.55 -17.06
CA SER A 218 31.04 -12.18 -17.82
C SER A 218 30.05 -11.22 -18.47
N SER A 219 29.97 -9.94 -18.07
CA SER A 219 29.05 -9.00 -18.71
C SER A 219 29.38 -8.84 -20.19
N SER A 220 28.37 -8.97 -21.05
CA SER A 220 28.47 -8.71 -22.49
C SER A 220 28.15 -7.26 -22.85
N LEU A 221 27.78 -6.42 -21.88
CA LEU A 221 27.29 -5.06 -22.10
C LEU A 221 28.19 -3.98 -21.52
N ILE A 222 28.79 -4.21 -20.35
CA ILE A 222 29.53 -3.18 -19.60
C ILE A 222 30.93 -3.62 -19.18
N GLN A 223 31.81 -2.63 -18.98
CA GLN A 223 33.16 -2.78 -18.44
C GLN A 223 33.52 -1.60 -17.54
N GLY A 224 34.63 -1.73 -16.81
CA GLY A 224 35.13 -0.68 -15.92
C GLY A 224 34.49 -0.71 -14.53
N SER A 225 34.68 0.39 -13.80
CA SER A 225 34.14 0.60 -12.46
C SER A 225 33.85 2.08 -12.20
N PHE A 226 32.98 2.35 -11.23
CA PHE A 226 32.77 3.68 -10.67
C PHE A 226 32.51 3.58 -9.16
N THR A 227 32.56 4.71 -8.48
CA THR A 227 32.21 4.82 -7.05
C THR A 227 31.09 5.84 -6.85
N PHE A 228 30.33 5.65 -5.78
CA PHE A 228 29.36 6.63 -5.28
C PHE A 228 29.27 6.52 -3.76
N SER A 229 28.74 7.53 -3.10
CA SER A 229 28.56 7.54 -1.65
C SER A 229 27.08 7.55 -1.29
N ASN A 230 26.72 6.84 -0.22
CA ASN A 230 25.40 6.88 0.38
C ASN A 230 25.52 7.20 1.88
N THR A 231 24.77 8.20 2.34
CA THR A 231 24.67 8.58 3.74
C THR A 231 23.64 7.69 4.43
N LEU A 232 24.00 7.02 5.51
CA LEU A 232 23.04 6.29 6.34
C LEU A 232 22.37 7.24 7.34
N LEU A 233 21.06 7.41 7.29
CA LEU A 233 20.30 8.27 8.20
C LEU A 233 19.93 7.56 9.51
N ALA A 234 19.71 8.34 10.57
CA ALA A 234 19.13 7.81 11.80
C ALA A 234 17.65 7.44 11.60
N ARG A 235 17.20 6.37 12.28
CA ARG A 235 15.78 6.07 12.49
C ARG A 235 15.33 6.66 13.82
N GLU A 236 14.11 7.19 13.85
CA GLU A 236 13.52 7.79 15.05
C GLU A 236 13.18 6.70 16.10
N ASP A 237 13.53 6.93 17.36
CA ASP A 237 13.32 5.94 18.42
C ASP A 237 11.95 6.11 19.09
N ILE A 238 11.06 5.12 18.90
CA ILE A 238 9.72 5.16 19.47
C ILE A 238 9.69 4.85 20.97
N SER A 239 10.81 4.44 21.59
CA SER A 239 10.83 4.00 23.00
C SER A 239 10.55 5.14 24.01
N SER A 240 10.54 6.39 23.57
CA SER A 240 10.11 7.57 24.35
C SER A 240 8.70 8.08 23.99
N VAL A 241 8.01 7.42 23.05
CA VAL A 241 6.67 7.82 22.60
C VAL A 241 5.61 7.25 23.54
N GLU A 242 5.08 8.11 24.41
CA GLU A 242 3.95 7.79 25.28
C GLU A 242 2.65 7.74 24.48
N ILE A 243 2.11 6.54 24.28
CA ILE A 243 0.79 6.34 23.69
C ILE A 243 -0.25 6.40 24.82
N ASN A 244 -1.18 7.36 24.70
CA ASN A 244 -2.19 7.59 25.71
C ASN A 244 -3.05 6.35 25.95
N LYS A 245 -3.44 6.15 27.22
CA LYS A 245 -4.35 5.09 27.64
C LYS A 245 -5.66 5.15 26.85
N MET A 246 -6.09 4.00 26.31
CA MET A 246 -7.31 3.88 25.50
C MET A 246 -8.44 3.17 26.24
N LEU A 247 -9.68 3.38 25.78
CA LEU A 247 -10.90 2.74 26.28
C LEU A 247 -11.63 2.04 25.13
N ILE A 248 -11.49 0.72 25.01
CA ILE A 248 -12.05 -0.06 23.89
C ILE A 248 -13.23 -0.90 24.36
N ILE A 249 -14.32 -0.95 23.59
CA ILE A 249 -15.43 -1.87 23.88
C ILE A 249 -14.98 -3.29 23.48
N PRO A 250 -14.96 -4.26 24.41
CA PRO A 250 -14.53 -5.62 24.10
C PRO A 250 -15.53 -6.33 23.17
N ASN A 251 -15.03 -7.27 22.38
CA ASN A 251 -15.86 -8.24 21.66
C ASN A 251 -15.58 -9.66 22.20
N PRO A 252 -16.38 -10.18 23.15
CA PRO A 252 -16.16 -11.49 23.77
C PRO A 252 -16.28 -12.69 22.83
N ARG A 253 -16.69 -12.49 21.57
CA ARG A 253 -16.64 -13.53 20.53
C ARG A 253 -15.26 -13.68 19.91
N LEU A 254 -14.37 -12.69 20.08
CA LEU A 254 -13.01 -12.66 19.55
C LEU A 254 -11.98 -12.91 20.67
N THR A 255 -10.77 -13.30 20.27
CA THR A 255 -9.62 -13.45 21.16
C THR A 255 -8.90 -12.11 21.38
N TYR A 256 -8.02 -12.03 22.38
CA TYR A 256 -7.17 -10.85 22.58
C TYR A 256 -6.21 -10.61 21.40
N GLN A 257 -5.81 -11.64 20.64
CA GLN A 257 -4.98 -11.46 19.45
C GLN A 257 -5.65 -10.57 18.40
N ALA A 258 -6.98 -10.61 18.29
CA ALA A 258 -7.72 -9.74 17.36
C ALA A 258 -7.59 -8.24 17.70
N LEU A 259 -7.24 -7.87 18.94
CA LEU A 259 -7.00 -6.47 19.30
C LEU A 259 -5.69 -5.93 18.71
N ASN A 260 -4.71 -6.78 18.40
CA ASN A 260 -3.47 -6.36 17.74
C ASN A 260 -3.70 -5.83 16.31
N GLN A 261 -4.89 -6.07 15.76
CA GLN A 261 -5.33 -5.63 14.43
C GLN A 261 -6.58 -4.75 14.52
N ASN A 262 -6.91 -4.22 15.71
CA ASN A 262 -8.03 -3.32 15.89
C ASN A 262 -7.71 -1.95 15.26
N PRO A 263 -8.53 -1.43 14.33
CA PRO A 263 -8.24 -0.17 13.64
C PRO A 263 -8.07 1.03 14.57
N GLU A 264 -8.89 1.15 15.62
CA GLU A 264 -8.82 2.27 16.57
C GLU A 264 -7.48 2.29 17.31
N ILE A 265 -6.98 1.10 17.71
CA ILE A 265 -5.65 0.95 18.33
C ILE A 265 -4.53 1.28 17.33
N LEU A 266 -4.62 0.77 16.09
CA LEU A 266 -3.60 1.01 15.05
C LEU A 266 -3.54 2.50 14.65
N ASP A 267 -4.68 3.14 14.45
CA ASP A 267 -4.80 4.57 14.12
C ASP A 267 -4.27 5.45 15.27
N ALA A 268 -4.53 5.08 16.53
CA ALA A 268 -3.98 5.79 17.69
C ALA A 268 -2.45 5.66 17.79
N ILE A 269 -1.88 4.48 17.51
CA ILE A 269 -0.42 4.27 17.44
C ILE A 269 0.18 5.16 16.33
N ILE A 270 -0.35 5.08 15.11
CA ILE A 270 0.12 5.84 13.94
C ILE A 270 0.01 7.34 14.19
N GLY A 271 -1.15 7.81 14.63
CA GLY A 271 -1.40 9.23 14.92
C GLY A 271 -0.48 9.78 16.03
N THR A 272 -0.20 8.98 17.06
CA THR A 272 0.70 9.40 18.15
C THR A 272 2.15 9.48 17.68
N ILE A 273 2.65 8.44 16.99
CA ILE A 273 4.04 8.40 16.50
C ILE A 273 4.27 9.50 15.46
N ASN A 274 3.38 9.65 14.47
CA ASN A 274 3.49 10.67 13.42
C ASN A 274 3.51 12.09 14.00
N ASN A 275 2.63 12.37 14.97
CA ASN A 275 2.60 13.69 15.63
C ASN A 275 3.83 13.92 16.50
N LYS A 276 4.26 12.93 17.30
CA LYS A 276 5.37 13.10 18.25
C LYS A 276 6.72 13.25 17.56
N LEU A 277 6.95 12.51 16.47
CA LEU A 277 8.22 12.45 15.75
C LEU A 277 8.22 13.24 14.43
N GLN A 278 7.09 13.81 14.01
CA GLN A 278 6.94 14.59 12.76
C GLN A 278 7.30 13.78 11.49
N ILE A 279 6.91 12.50 11.49
CA ILE A 279 7.12 11.53 10.39
C ILE A 279 5.78 10.96 9.91
N THR A 280 5.81 10.12 8.86
CA THR A 280 4.64 9.40 8.34
C THR A 280 4.93 7.90 8.30
N ILE A 281 4.57 7.17 9.37
CA ILE A 281 4.61 5.71 9.42
C ILE A 281 3.28 5.07 9.00
N THR A 282 3.34 3.77 8.71
CA THR A 282 2.21 2.89 8.37
C THR A 282 2.23 1.63 9.22
N THR A 283 1.21 0.77 9.09
CA THR A 283 1.18 -0.56 9.74
C THR A 283 2.28 -1.52 9.30
N ASN A 284 3.07 -1.19 8.26
CA ASN A 284 4.24 -1.97 7.86
C ASN A 284 5.50 -1.65 8.69
N ASP A 285 5.51 -0.48 9.35
CA ASP A 285 6.66 0.02 10.13
C ASP A 285 6.73 -0.55 11.54
N PHE A 286 5.67 -1.20 12.02
CA PHE A 286 5.60 -1.74 13.38
C PHE A 286 4.75 -3.01 13.48
N VAL A 287 4.96 -3.78 14.54
CA VAL A 287 4.11 -4.89 14.97
C VAL A 287 3.53 -4.55 16.34
N VAL A 288 2.27 -4.94 16.54
CA VAL A 288 1.56 -4.81 17.82
C VAL A 288 1.36 -6.20 18.43
N THR A 289 1.69 -6.33 19.70
CA THR A 289 1.40 -7.51 20.53
C THR A 289 0.77 -7.09 21.85
N ASN A 290 0.21 -8.05 22.60
CA ASN A 290 -0.31 -7.83 23.94
C ASN A 290 0.05 -8.97 24.90
N ASP A 291 -0.18 -8.73 26.19
CA ASP A 291 0.20 -9.60 27.31
C ASP A 291 -0.74 -10.80 27.58
N GLN A 292 -1.80 -10.98 26.79
CA GLN A 292 -2.78 -12.04 26.99
C GLN A 292 -2.49 -13.30 26.17
N GLU A 293 -2.97 -14.43 26.66
CA GLU A 293 -2.93 -15.71 25.95
C GLU A 293 -3.67 -15.65 24.59
N VAL A 294 -3.07 -16.24 23.56
CA VAL A 294 -3.49 -16.14 22.14
C VAL A 294 -4.97 -16.51 21.92
N GLU A 295 -5.41 -17.62 22.52
CA GLU A 295 -6.78 -18.17 22.35
C GLU A 295 -7.79 -17.62 23.37
N LYS A 296 -7.34 -16.79 24.32
CA LYS A 296 -8.21 -16.29 25.40
C LYS A 296 -9.16 -15.24 24.84
N LYS A 297 -10.45 -15.39 25.14
CA LYS A 297 -11.51 -14.47 24.72
C LYS A 297 -11.44 -13.14 25.46
N GLN A 298 -11.75 -12.06 24.76
CA GLN A 298 -11.82 -10.72 25.35
C GLN A 298 -12.87 -10.68 26.46
N ALA A 299 -12.56 -10.01 27.57
CA ALA A 299 -13.47 -9.88 28.71
C ALA A 299 -13.62 -8.39 29.12
N PRO A 300 -14.79 -7.98 29.63
CA PRO A 300 -14.98 -6.62 30.13
C PRO A 300 -14.17 -6.30 31.39
N SER A 301 -13.92 -5.02 31.62
CA SER A 301 -13.14 -4.45 32.73
C SER A 301 -11.72 -5.03 32.87
N GLN A 302 -11.14 -5.56 31.79
CA GLN A 302 -9.75 -6.01 31.77
C GLN A 302 -8.82 -4.88 31.35
N LYS A 303 -7.61 -4.87 31.91
CA LYS A 303 -6.49 -4.06 31.43
C LYS A 303 -5.59 -4.96 30.60
N VAL A 304 -5.28 -4.51 29.39
CA VAL A 304 -4.43 -5.24 28.45
C VAL A 304 -3.20 -4.39 28.20
N HIS A 305 -2.03 -4.97 28.44
CA HIS A 305 -0.76 -4.29 28.17
C HIS A 305 -0.33 -4.61 26.73
N PHE A 306 -0.15 -3.56 25.94
CA PHE A 306 0.28 -3.65 24.56
C PHE A 306 1.74 -3.24 24.40
N THR A 307 2.47 -3.92 23.52
CA THR A 307 3.78 -3.51 23.03
C THR A 307 3.64 -3.17 21.55
N VAL A 308 4.09 -1.96 21.18
CA VAL A 308 4.38 -1.62 19.78
C VAL A 308 5.89 -1.71 19.59
N LYS A 309 6.33 -2.47 18.58
CA LYS A 309 7.75 -2.64 18.24
C LYS A 309 7.95 -2.30 16.77
N ALA A 310 8.94 -1.46 16.45
CA ALA A 310 9.32 -1.18 15.07
C ALA A 310 9.75 -2.47 14.34
N THR A 311 9.39 -2.60 13.05
CA THR A 311 9.86 -3.71 12.21
C THR A 311 11.33 -3.54 11.85
N GLU A 312 12.05 -4.65 11.70
CA GLU A 312 13.45 -4.64 11.21
C GLU A 312 13.56 -4.10 9.77
N SER A 313 12.44 -4.07 9.05
CA SER A 313 12.28 -3.48 7.72
C SER A 313 11.86 -2.01 7.71
N SER A 314 11.57 -1.37 8.86
CA SER A 314 11.25 0.07 8.85
C SER A 314 12.50 0.90 8.63
N ASN A 315 12.42 1.77 7.62
CA ASN A 315 13.41 2.81 7.33
C ASN A 315 13.17 4.09 8.15
N LEU A 316 12.08 4.18 8.92
CA LEU A 316 11.65 5.40 9.60
C LEU A 316 11.86 5.33 11.12
N ILE A 317 11.53 4.19 11.73
CA ILE A 317 11.50 4.03 13.18
C ILE A 317 12.32 2.84 13.69
N LYS A 318 12.76 2.93 14.94
CA LYS A 318 13.37 1.83 15.71
C LYS A 318 12.83 1.80 17.14
N GLY A 319 13.13 0.73 17.87
CA GLY A 319 12.78 0.60 19.29
C GLY A 319 11.37 0.03 19.53
N SER A 320 10.87 0.23 20.75
CA SER A 320 9.55 -0.27 21.18
C SER A 320 8.95 0.56 22.31
N SER A 321 7.65 0.81 22.26
CA SER A 321 6.88 1.46 23.33
C SER A 321 5.81 0.53 23.90
N ASN A 322 5.38 0.78 25.13
CA ASN A 322 4.33 0.02 25.80
C ASN A 322 3.18 0.94 26.22
N PHE A 323 1.94 0.47 26.12
CA PHE A 323 0.75 1.22 26.51
C PHE A 323 -0.34 0.31 27.07
N ILE A 324 -1.41 0.91 27.60
CA ILE A 324 -2.52 0.18 28.24
C ILE A 324 -3.83 0.50 27.53
N VAL A 325 -4.58 -0.56 27.23
CA VAL A 325 -5.98 -0.49 26.81
C VAL A 325 -6.85 -1.04 27.93
N ASP A 326 -7.78 -0.22 28.42
CA ASP A 326 -8.83 -0.67 29.34
C ASP A 326 -10.04 -1.11 28.51
N LEU A 327 -10.45 -2.38 28.67
CA LEU A 327 -11.65 -2.91 28.04
C LEU A 327 -12.89 -2.52 28.84
N GLN A 328 -13.83 -1.83 28.19
CA GLN A 328 -15.02 -1.25 28.83
C GLN A 328 -16.03 -2.32 29.29
N LYS A 329 -16.93 -1.94 30.22
CA LYS A 329 -18.13 -2.75 30.53
C LYS A 329 -19.08 -2.77 29.32
N LEU A 330 -19.83 -3.86 29.14
CA LEU A 330 -20.79 -3.97 28.04
C LEU A 330 -22.12 -3.28 28.40
N ASP A 331 -22.58 -2.39 27.54
CA ASP A 331 -23.82 -1.65 27.72
C ASP A 331 -25.05 -2.51 27.39
N ILE A 332 -25.90 -2.79 28.39
CA ILE A 332 -27.12 -3.60 28.22
C ILE A 332 -28.32 -2.78 27.71
N SER A 333 -28.17 -1.49 27.43
CA SER A 333 -29.26 -0.58 27.05
C SER A 333 -30.10 -1.05 25.84
N LEU A 334 -29.49 -1.80 24.92
CA LEU A 334 -30.12 -2.33 23.70
C LEU A 334 -30.63 -3.77 23.82
N VAL A 335 -30.60 -4.38 25.01
CA VAL A 335 -31.11 -5.74 25.23
C VAL A 335 -32.63 -5.79 25.10
N THR A 336 -33.13 -6.73 24.30
CA THR A 336 -34.56 -6.99 24.13
C THR A 336 -34.91 -8.41 24.57
N ILE A 337 -35.94 -8.53 25.40
CA ILE A 337 -36.52 -9.83 25.80
C ILE A 337 -37.82 -10.03 25.03
N THR A 338 -37.86 -11.04 24.18
CA THR A 338 -38.95 -11.25 23.21
C THR A 338 -40.08 -12.15 23.71
N LYS A 339 -39.80 -13.09 24.64
CA LYS A 339 -40.84 -13.99 25.17
C LYS A 339 -40.49 -14.57 26.55
N ILE A 340 -41.23 -14.16 27.58
CA ILE A 340 -41.29 -14.81 28.89
C ILE A 340 -42.76 -14.97 29.27
N GLY A 341 -43.16 -16.15 29.75
CA GLY A 341 -44.45 -16.37 30.40
C GLY A 341 -44.28 -16.34 31.91
N LEU A 342 -44.96 -15.42 32.59
CA LEU A 342 -45.11 -15.42 34.05
C LEU A 342 -46.57 -15.65 34.40
N ILE A 343 -46.83 -16.61 35.28
CA ILE A 343 -48.19 -16.89 35.79
C ILE A 343 -48.44 -15.99 37.00
N ALA A 344 -49.58 -15.30 37.03
CA ALA A 344 -50.00 -14.54 38.21
C ALA A 344 -50.25 -15.47 39.39
N ASN A 345 -49.73 -15.11 40.57
CA ASN A 345 -50.11 -15.70 41.85
C ASN A 345 -50.99 -14.71 42.62
N PRO A 346 -52.33 -14.89 42.68
CA PRO A 346 -53.25 -13.97 43.36
C PRO A 346 -53.05 -13.85 44.88
N ASP A 347 -52.19 -14.67 45.47
CA ASP A 347 -51.82 -14.59 46.89
C ASP A 347 -50.47 -13.90 47.15
N ALA A 348 -49.71 -13.59 46.10
CA ALA A 348 -48.43 -12.90 46.20
C ALA A 348 -48.53 -11.44 45.72
N ASN A 349 -47.62 -10.60 46.25
CA ASN A 349 -47.45 -9.22 45.81
C ASN A 349 -46.54 -9.14 44.57
N TYR A 350 -46.59 -8.02 43.85
CA TYR A 350 -45.75 -7.78 42.66
C TYR A 350 -44.24 -7.81 42.91
N GLN A 351 -43.78 -7.60 44.15
CA GLN A 351 -42.36 -7.68 44.52
C GLN A 351 -41.77 -9.09 44.34
N GLU A 352 -42.58 -10.15 44.48
CA GLU A 352 -42.12 -11.53 44.35
C GLU A 352 -41.73 -11.89 42.91
N LEU A 353 -42.31 -11.23 41.91
CA LEU A 353 -41.96 -11.42 40.50
C LEU A 353 -40.48 -11.10 40.23
N ASN A 354 -39.90 -10.12 40.95
CA ASN A 354 -38.49 -9.75 40.81
C ASN A 354 -37.52 -10.83 41.31
N LYS A 355 -38.01 -11.80 42.08
CA LYS A 355 -37.27 -12.97 42.59
C LYS A 355 -37.61 -14.25 41.82
N ASN A 356 -38.43 -14.16 40.77
CA ASN A 356 -38.88 -15.34 40.02
C ASN A 356 -37.72 -15.99 39.27
N ALA A 357 -37.46 -17.27 39.55
CA ALA A 357 -36.32 -18.01 38.99
C ALA A 357 -36.35 -18.09 37.44
N ASN A 358 -37.52 -18.20 36.82
CA ASN A 358 -37.65 -18.24 35.36
C ASN A 358 -37.34 -16.87 34.73
N LEU A 359 -37.79 -15.78 35.37
CA LEU A 359 -37.48 -14.41 34.95
C LEU A 359 -35.97 -14.14 35.01
N ILE A 360 -35.34 -14.44 36.14
CA ILE A 360 -33.89 -14.28 36.35
C ILE A 360 -33.11 -15.13 35.35
N SER A 361 -33.51 -16.38 35.15
CA SER A 361 -32.87 -17.32 34.20
C SER A 361 -32.92 -16.80 32.75
N GLU A 362 -34.07 -16.29 32.29
CA GLU A 362 -34.17 -15.79 30.91
C GLU A 362 -33.48 -14.43 30.73
N VAL A 363 -33.45 -13.55 31.76
CA VAL A 363 -32.63 -12.33 31.74
C VAL A 363 -31.15 -12.68 31.61
N ILE A 364 -30.64 -13.62 32.42
CA ILE A 364 -29.26 -14.14 32.33
C ILE A 364 -29.02 -14.67 30.92
N LYS A 365 -29.83 -15.61 30.45
CA LYS A 365 -29.71 -16.26 29.14
C LYS A 365 -29.72 -15.25 27.99
N THR A 366 -30.55 -14.21 28.06
CA THR A 366 -30.62 -13.18 27.01
C THR A 366 -29.32 -12.37 26.96
N ILE A 367 -28.83 -11.87 28.10
CA ILE A 367 -27.57 -11.12 28.20
C ILE A 367 -26.38 -12.00 27.76
N GLN A 368 -26.30 -13.23 28.26
CA GLN A 368 -25.25 -14.20 27.87
C GLN A 368 -25.27 -14.48 26.35
N THR A 369 -26.45 -14.61 25.74
CA THR A 369 -26.60 -14.89 24.30
C THR A 369 -26.15 -13.70 23.45
N ILE A 370 -26.60 -12.49 23.78
CA ILE A 370 -26.28 -11.26 23.03
C ILE A 370 -24.77 -10.99 23.11
N PHE A 371 -24.23 -10.90 24.33
CA PHE A 371 -22.87 -10.45 24.57
C PHE A 371 -21.81 -11.56 24.59
N SER A 372 -22.22 -12.83 24.61
CA SER A 372 -21.32 -13.99 24.66
C SER A 372 -20.39 -14.02 25.88
N ILE A 373 -20.90 -13.54 27.02
CA ILE A 373 -20.27 -13.54 28.35
C ILE A 373 -21.03 -14.45 29.32
N ILE A 374 -20.48 -14.68 30.52
CA ILE A 374 -21.17 -15.38 31.62
C ILE A 374 -21.54 -14.36 32.70
N VAL A 375 -22.78 -13.87 32.70
CA VAL A 375 -23.35 -13.07 33.81
C VAL A 375 -24.05 -13.95 34.83
N LYS A 376 -24.13 -13.46 36.07
CA LYS A 376 -24.84 -14.06 37.22
C LYS A 376 -25.94 -13.12 37.71
N ASN A 377 -26.78 -13.60 38.63
CA ASN A 377 -27.80 -12.78 39.29
C ASN A 377 -27.19 -11.59 40.06
N ASP A 378 -25.95 -11.69 40.53
CA ASP A 378 -25.26 -10.60 41.24
C ASP A 378 -24.78 -9.47 40.33
N ASP A 379 -24.81 -9.65 39.00
CA ASP A 379 -24.42 -8.62 38.03
C ASP A 379 -25.53 -7.58 37.78
N PHE A 380 -26.78 -7.86 38.14
CA PHE A 380 -27.91 -6.97 37.90
C PHE A 380 -28.97 -7.03 39.02
N LYS A 381 -29.94 -6.12 38.94
CA LYS A 381 -31.16 -6.13 39.75
C LYS A 381 -32.37 -6.03 38.85
N ILE A 382 -33.38 -6.86 39.12
CA ILE A 382 -34.72 -6.73 38.52
C ILE A 382 -35.61 -5.92 39.48
N THR A 383 -36.36 -4.99 38.91
CA THR A 383 -37.47 -4.27 39.57
C THR A 383 -38.65 -4.20 38.60
N ASN A 384 -39.84 -3.82 39.09
CA ASN A 384 -40.99 -3.58 38.22
C ASN A 384 -41.80 -2.34 38.63
N ASN A 385 -42.68 -1.88 37.76
CA ASN A 385 -43.51 -0.69 37.98
C ASN A 385 -44.51 -0.80 39.15
N HIS A 386 -44.73 -2.00 39.71
CA HIS A 386 -45.55 -2.24 40.91
C HIS A 386 -44.71 -2.65 42.15
N ASP A 387 -43.38 -2.59 42.09
CA ASP A 387 -42.44 -3.05 43.14
C ASP A 387 -42.51 -2.26 44.47
N LYS A 388 -43.36 -1.21 44.54
CA LYS A 388 -43.68 -0.47 45.78
C LYS A 388 -45.15 -0.62 46.21
N SER A 389 -45.97 -1.38 45.46
CA SER A 389 -47.37 -1.60 45.81
C SER A 389 -47.53 -2.80 46.74
N THR A 390 -48.58 -2.74 47.57
CA THR A 390 -49.12 -3.88 48.33
C THR A 390 -50.16 -4.69 47.53
N ASP A 391 -50.39 -4.34 46.26
CA ASP A 391 -51.33 -5.05 45.40
C ASP A 391 -50.90 -6.51 45.14
N LYS A 392 -51.91 -7.37 45.14
CA LYS A 392 -51.81 -8.78 44.73
C LYS A 392 -51.79 -8.91 43.20
N GLN A 393 -51.06 -9.90 42.69
CA GLN A 393 -50.89 -10.12 41.25
C GLN A 393 -52.21 -10.49 40.56
N LYS A 394 -52.47 -9.93 39.37
CA LYS A 394 -53.70 -10.18 38.60
C LYS A 394 -53.39 -10.79 37.22
N PRO A 395 -54.09 -11.86 36.79
CA PRO A 395 -54.05 -12.31 35.41
C PRO A 395 -54.43 -11.18 34.43
N GLY A 396 -53.74 -11.12 33.28
CA GLY A 396 -53.95 -10.11 32.25
C GLY A 396 -53.26 -8.76 32.51
N GLU A 397 -52.70 -8.53 33.69
CA GLU A 397 -52.01 -7.27 34.00
C GLU A 397 -50.64 -7.19 33.28
N ILE A 398 -50.33 -6.02 32.71
CA ILE A 398 -49.07 -5.76 32.02
C ILE A 398 -48.08 -5.16 33.01
N VAL A 399 -47.05 -5.92 33.35
CA VAL A 399 -45.97 -5.51 34.24
C VAL A 399 -44.77 -5.06 33.40
N GLU A 400 -44.29 -3.85 33.66
CA GLU A 400 -43.04 -3.33 33.10
C GLU A 400 -41.88 -3.60 34.07
N PHE A 401 -40.95 -4.44 33.63
CA PHE A 401 -39.73 -4.78 34.34
C PHE A 401 -38.58 -3.87 33.91
N THR A 402 -37.74 -3.49 34.86
CA THR A 402 -36.45 -2.83 34.64
C THR A 402 -35.33 -3.71 35.15
N VAL A 403 -34.36 -4.02 34.27
CA VAL A 403 -33.10 -4.69 34.63
C VAL A 403 -32.02 -3.62 34.66
N LEU A 404 -31.40 -3.44 35.82
CA LEU A 404 -30.32 -2.49 36.05
C LEU A 404 -29.04 -3.26 36.34
N ALA A 405 -27.95 -2.98 35.63
CA ALA A 405 -26.63 -3.49 35.98
C ALA A 405 -26.23 -2.98 37.37
N ASN A 406 -25.75 -3.86 38.24
CA ASN A 406 -25.30 -3.48 39.57
C ASN A 406 -23.98 -2.70 39.46
N GLU A 407 -23.79 -1.67 40.28
CA GLU A 407 -22.60 -0.80 40.26
C GLU A 407 -21.28 -1.60 40.36
N ASN A 408 -21.31 -2.66 41.18
CA ASN A 408 -20.20 -3.58 41.42
C ASN A 408 -19.97 -4.60 40.29
N SER A 409 -20.87 -4.75 39.30
CA SER A 409 -20.65 -5.67 38.18
C SER A 409 -19.42 -5.25 37.39
N GLN A 410 -18.53 -6.20 37.12
CA GLN A 410 -17.35 -5.98 36.28
C GLN A 410 -17.65 -6.24 34.80
N LEU A 411 -18.85 -6.74 34.47
CA LEU A 411 -19.19 -7.24 33.14
C LEU A 411 -20.05 -6.26 32.34
N ILE A 412 -21.08 -5.70 32.99
CA ILE A 412 -22.15 -4.95 32.34
C ILE A 412 -22.38 -3.59 32.98
N THR A 413 -22.98 -2.67 32.22
CA THR A 413 -23.38 -1.34 32.66
C THR A 413 -24.76 -0.96 32.08
N SER A 414 -25.35 0.13 32.57
CA SER A 414 -26.67 0.66 32.18
C SER A 414 -27.87 -0.22 32.59
N LYS A 415 -29.02 -0.02 31.93
CA LYS A 415 -30.29 -0.69 32.19
C LYS A 415 -31.10 -0.87 30.91
N PHE A 416 -32.00 -1.85 30.88
CA PHE A 416 -33.06 -1.98 29.87
C PHE A 416 -34.42 -2.25 30.53
N THR A 417 -35.51 -2.05 29.78
CA THR A 417 -36.87 -2.39 30.23
C THR A 417 -37.59 -3.30 29.25
N PHE A 418 -38.56 -4.07 29.75
CA PHE A 418 -39.43 -4.93 28.94
C PHE A 418 -40.77 -5.13 29.63
N LYS A 419 -41.79 -5.59 28.88
CA LYS A 419 -43.16 -5.76 29.39
C LYS A 419 -43.59 -7.21 29.28
N ILE A 420 -44.28 -7.72 30.31
CA ILE A 420 -44.89 -9.05 30.33
C ILE A 420 -46.36 -8.90 30.74
N THR A 421 -47.25 -9.55 30.00
CA THR A 421 -48.63 -9.79 30.44
C THR A 421 -48.66 -11.02 31.34
N LEU A 422 -49.16 -10.89 32.57
CA LEU A 422 -49.29 -12.03 33.47
C LEU A 422 -50.36 -13.01 32.98
N LEU A 423 -50.01 -14.30 32.95
CA LEU A 423 -50.89 -15.37 32.50
C LEU A 423 -51.77 -15.86 33.66
N SER A 424 -53.00 -16.28 33.34
CA SER A 424 -53.81 -17.09 34.25
C SER A 424 -53.16 -18.46 34.47
N LYS A 425 -53.23 -18.98 35.69
CA LYS A 425 -52.94 -20.39 35.95
C LYS A 425 -54.06 -21.21 35.28
N GLU A 426 -53.74 -21.95 34.22
CA GLU A 426 -54.68 -22.90 33.64
C GLU A 426 -55.03 -23.95 34.71
N ILE A 427 -56.31 -24.04 35.05
CA ILE A 427 -56.84 -25.10 35.88
C ILE A 427 -57.21 -26.24 34.94
N SER A 428 -56.28 -27.18 34.76
CA SER A 428 -56.62 -28.48 34.18
C SER A 428 -57.55 -29.20 35.16
N TYR A 429 -58.81 -29.39 34.75
CA TYR A 429 -59.81 -30.19 35.45
C TYR A 429 -59.74 -31.66 35.03
#